data_AF-A5GLU2-F1
#
_entry.id   AF-A5GLU2-F1
#
_cell.length_a   1.000
_cell.length_b   1.000
_cell.length_c   1.000
_cell.angle_alpha   90.00
_cell.angle_beta   90.00
_cell.angle_gamma   90.00
#
_symmetry.space_group_name_H-M   'P 1'
#
loop_
_entity.id
_entity.type
_entity.pdbx_description
1 polymer ?
#
loop_
_entity_poly.entity_id
_entity_poly.type
_entity_poly.pdbx_seq_one_letter_code
_entity_poly.pdbx_strand_id
1 'polypeptide(L)' 'MPRYRCPECCCGPAIVLHPPKGSVPVCARCNTVMERQPLVRPGPLLVLLTVGSALIAISIPALLTPPPPPRPAASQTTT' A
#
# COMPACT_ATOMS: atom_id res chain seq x y z
N MET A 1 -4.62 -8.60 -15.43
CA MET A 1 -4.14 -9.81 -16.16
C MET A 1 -3.63 -10.84 -15.14
N PRO A 2 -4.10 -12.09 -15.16
CA PRO A 2 -3.58 -13.14 -14.28
C PRO A 2 -2.13 -13.45 -14.63
N ARG A 3 -1.27 -13.50 -13.60
CA ARG A 3 0.14 -13.91 -13.73
C ARG A 3 0.24 -15.38 -13.36
N TYR A 4 0.99 -16.15 -14.12
CA TYR A 4 1.24 -17.57 -13.85
C TYR A 4 2.73 -17.82 -13.68
N ARG A 5 3.09 -18.79 -12.83
CA ARG A 5 4.49 -19.18 -12.58
C ARG A 5 4.62 -20.70 -12.68
N CYS A 6 5.71 -21.16 -13.29
CA CYS A 6 6.03 -22.59 -13.34
C CYS A 6 6.69 -23.02 -12.01
N PRO A 7 6.17 -24.06 -11.32
CA PRO A 7 6.74 -24.51 -10.04
C PRO A 7 8.10 -25.20 -10.21
N GLU A 8 8.33 -25.87 -11.35
CA GLU A 8 9.54 -26.68 -11.58
C GLU A 8 10.69 -25.83 -12.13
N CYS A 9 10.41 -25.04 -13.17
CA CYS A 9 11.47 -24.57 -14.07
C CYS A 9 11.86 -23.11 -13.84
N CYS A 10 11.19 -22.41 -12.90
CA CYS A 10 11.43 -20.99 -12.57
C CYS A 10 11.59 -20.06 -13.79
N CYS A 11 11.03 -20.41 -14.96
CA CYS A 11 11.29 -19.78 -16.27
C CYS A 11 10.78 -18.34 -16.42
N GLY A 12 10.49 -17.66 -15.31
CA GLY A 12 9.91 -16.33 -15.27
C GLY A 12 8.38 -16.33 -15.24
N PRO A 13 7.79 -15.14 -15.05
CA PRO A 13 6.34 -14.97 -15.06
C PRO A 13 5.81 -15.07 -16.50
N ALA A 14 4.82 -15.94 -16.73
CA ALA A 14 4.06 -15.90 -17.98
C ALA A 14 2.86 -14.96 -17.80
N ILE A 15 2.77 -13.95 -18.67
CA ILE A 15 1.58 -13.12 -18.82
C ILE A 15 0.72 -13.79 -19.88
N VAL A 16 -0.36 -14.45 -19.47
CA VAL A 16 -1.31 -15.04 -20.40
C VAL A 16 -2.36 -13.97 -20.73
N LEU A 17 -2.28 -13.42 -21.94
CA LEU A 17 -3.14 -12.32 -22.40
C LEU A 17 -4.61 -12.73 -22.45
N HIS A 18 -4.92 -13.96 -22.90
CA HIS A 18 -6.28 -14.51 -22.96
C HIS A 18 -6.27 -16.04 -22.80
N PRO A 19 -6.25 -16.58 -21.58
CA PRO A 19 -6.45 -18.01 -21.39
C PRO A 19 -7.89 -18.38 -21.81
N PRO A 20 -8.10 -19.50 -22.53
CA PRO A 20 -9.42 -20.10 -22.70
C PRO A 20 -10.12 -20.23 -21.35
N LYS A 21 -11.44 -20.00 -21.31
CA LYS A 21 -12.22 -20.10 -20.07
C LYS A 21 -12.08 -21.53 -19.52
N GLY A 22 -11.52 -21.66 -18.32
CA GLY A 22 -11.36 -22.94 -17.62
C GLY A 22 -10.07 -23.73 -17.92
N SER A 23 -9.21 -23.27 -18.83
CA SER A 23 -7.91 -23.92 -19.06
C SER A 23 -6.83 -23.36 -18.14
N VAL A 24 -5.98 -24.23 -17.60
CA VAL A 24 -4.79 -23.83 -16.84
C VAL A 24 -3.59 -23.84 -17.80
N PRO A 25 -2.80 -22.75 -17.88
CA PRO A 25 -1.65 -22.70 -18.79
C PRO A 25 -0.58 -23.71 -18.39
N VAL A 26 0.15 -24.20 -19.38
CA VAL A 26 1.22 -25.19 -19.23
C VAL A 26 2.56 -24.56 -19.58
N CYS A 27 3.62 -24.92 -18.86
CA CYS A 27 4.97 -24.41 -19.11
C CYS A 27 5.54 -24.99 -20.40
N ALA A 28 5.93 -24.13 -21.35
CA ALA A 28 6.50 -24.56 -22.64
C ALA A 28 7.83 -25.32 -22.52
N ARG A 29 8.54 -25.24 -21.39
CA ARG A 29 9.82 -25.93 -21.20
C ARG A 29 9.69 -27.33 -20.61
N CYS A 30 8.87 -27.49 -19.59
CA CYS A 30 8.78 -28.73 -18.80
C CYS A 30 7.40 -29.35 -18.79
N ASN A 31 6.47 -28.77 -19.54
CA ASN A 31 5.10 -29.24 -19.70
C ASN A 31 4.29 -29.35 -18.39
N THR A 32 4.76 -28.68 -17.32
CA THR A 32 4.08 -28.64 -16.02
C THR A 32 2.95 -27.62 -16.02
N VAL A 33 1.85 -27.94 -15.33
CA VAL A 33 0.74 -27.02 -15.10
C VAL A 33 1.25 -25.80 -14.32
N MET A 34 0.98 -24.60 -14.84
CA MET A 34 1.43 -23.37 -14.20
C MET A 34 0.47 -22.95 -13.09
N GLU A 35 1.04 -22.47 -11.98
CA GLU A 35 0.25 -22.02 -10.83
C GLU A 35 -0.11 -20.55 -10.99
N ARG A 36 -1.35 -20.20 -10.62
CA ARG A 36 -1.82 -18.80 -10.65
C ARG A 36 -1.17 -18.04 -9.51
N GLN A 37 -0.31 -17.09 -9.85
CA GLN A 37 0.39 -16.30 -8.85
C GLN A 37 -0.63 -15.42 -8.11
N PRO A 38 -0.66 -15.44 -6.76
CA PRO A 38 -1.49 -14.53 -6.01
C PRO A 38 -1.08 -13.10 -6.38
N LEU A 39 -2.01 -12.35 -6.95
CA LEU A 39 -1.79 -10.94 -7.24
C LEU A 39 -1.58 -10.27 -5.89
N VAL A 40 -0.34 -9.84 -5.63
CA VAL A 40 0.13 -9.27 -4.36
C VAL A 40 -1.00 -8.44 -3.76
N ARG A 41 -1.62 -8.94 -2.70
CA ARG A 41 -2.76 -8.24 -2.10
C ARG A 41 -2.23 -6.88 -1.66
N PRO A 42 -2.76 -5.76 -2.16
CA PRO A 42 -2.26 -4.43 -1.81
C PRO A 42 -2.61 -4.05 -0.36
N GLY A 43 -3.07 -5.00 0.48
CA GLY A 43 -3.48 -4.78 1.85
C GLY A 43 -2.46 -4.01 2.68
N PRO A 44 -1.19 -4.42 2.74
CA PRO A 44 -0.17 -3.68 3.50
C PRO A 44 0.00 -2.24 3.03
N LEU A 45 -0.08 -2.01 1.72
CA LEU A 45 0.00 -0.68 1.10
C LEU A 45 -1.22 0.18 1.44
N LEU A 46 -2.41 -0.43 1.46
CA LEU A 46 -3.67 0.23 1.84
C LEU A 46 -3.66 0.64 3.32
N VAL A 47 -3.14 -0.21 4.20
CA VAL A 47 -2.96 0.10 5.62
C VAL A 47 -1.98 1.26 5.79
N LEU A 48 -0.86 1.26 5.05
CA LEU A 48 0.12 2.32 5.12
C LEU A 48 -0.47 3.68 4.69
N LEU A 49 -1.23 3.69 3.59
CA LEU A 49 -1.89 4.89 3.08
C LEU A 49 -2.93 5.43 4.06
N THR A 50 -3.80 4.56 4.57
CA THR A 50 -4.88 4.97 5.48
C THR A 50 -4.35 5.54 6.80
N VAL A 51 -3.40 4.85 7.44
CA VAL A 51 -2.80 5.30 8.70
C VAL A 51 -1.99 6.59 8.48
N GLY A 52 -1.21 6.66 7.40
CA GLY A 52 -0.44 7.86 7.05
C GLY A 52 -1.32 9.09 6.81
N SER A 53 -2.38 8.95 6.01
CA SER A 53 -3.32 10.05 5.73
C SER A 53 -4.04 10.53 6.99
N ALA A 54 -4.45 9.61 7.88
CA ALA A 54 -5.10 9.97 9.14
C ALA A 54 -4.16 10.77 10.06
N LEU A 55 -2.90 10.34 10.21
CA LEU A 55 -1.90 11.03 11.02
C LEU A 55 -1.62 12.45 10.50
N ILE A 56 -1.57 12.63 9.17
CA ILE A 56 -1.39 13.96 8.55
C ILE A 56 -2.62 14.84 8.83
N ALA A 57 -3.84 14.34 8.62
CA ALA A 57 -5.05 15.12 8.85
C ALA A 57 -5.18 15.60 10.31
N ILE A 58 -4.78 14.76 11.28
CA ILE A 58 -4.81 15.08 12.71
C ILE A 58 -3.74 16.12 13.10
N SER A 59 -2.63 16.23 12.36
CA SER A 59 -1.53 17.14 12.68
C SER A 59 -1.68 18.55 12.06
N ILE A 60 -2.51 18.71 11.04
CA ILE A 60 -2.79 20.01 10.40
C ILE A 60 -3.35 21.08 11.36
N PRO A 61 -4.30 20.79 12.27
CA PRO A 61 -4.85 21.80 13.18
C PRO A 61 -3.79 22.49 14.05
N ALA A 62 -2.72 21.78 14.41
CA ALA A 62 -1.64 22.33 15.22
C ALA A 62 -0.77 23.36 14.46
N LEU A 63 -0.68 23.27 13.14
CA LEU A 63 0.07 24.21 12.29
C LEU A 63 -0.71 25.49 11.96
N LEU A 64 -2.04 25.43 11.94
CA LEU A 64 -2.91 26.59 11.70
C LEU A 64 -3.36 27.30 12.99
N THR A 65 -2.95 26.82 14.16
CA THR A 65 -3.29 27.49 15.41
C THR A 65 -2.43 28.75 15.55
N PRO A 66 -3.00 29.97 15.53
CA PRO A 66 -2.23 31.18 15.77
C PRO A 66 -1.61 31.13 17.17
N PRO A 67 -0.38 31.67 17.36
CA PRO A 67 0.25 31.68 18.66
C PRO A 67 -0.67 32.34 19.70
N PRO A 68 -0.77 31.79 20.92
CA PRO A 68 -1.62 32.36 21.94
C PRO A 68 -1.20 33.82 22.21
N PRO A 69 -2.15 34.73 22.45
CA PRO A 69 -1.85 36.13 22.69
C PRO A 69 -0.90 36.27 23.90
N PRO A 70 0.08 37.18 23.85
CA PRO A 70 0.98 37.41 24.98
C PRO A 70 0.14 37.78 26.20
N ARG A 71 0.34 37.04 27.31
CA ARG A 71 -0.30 37.39 28.59
C ARG A 71 0.16 38.79 28.98
N PRO A 72 -0.74 39.68 29.42
CA PRO A 72 -0.34 40.94 30.03
C PRO A 72 0.61 40.64 31.19
N ALA A 73 1.75 41.32 31.21
CA ALA A 73 2.64 41.28 32.36
C ALA A 73 1.81 41.58 33.60
N ALA A 74 1.77 40.64 34.55
CA ALA A 74 1.19 40.91 35.85
C ALA A 74 1.93 42.12 36.41
N SER A 75 1.24 43.26 36.49
CA SER A 75 1.70 44.42 37.21
C SER A 75 2.10 43.95 38.60
N GLN A 76 3.41 43.88 38.83
CA GLN A 76 3.96 43.78 40.16
C GLN A 76 3.61 45.11 40.85
N THR A 77 2.48 45.10 41.55
CA THR A 77 2.09 46.13 42.51
C THR A 77 1.99 45.45 43.86
N THR A 78 3.03 45.58 44.68
CA THR A 78 2.99 45.39 46.14
C THR A 78 4.22 46.12 46.70
N THR A 79 4.04 47.36 47.14
CA THR A 79 3.93 47.83 48.54
C THR A 79 5.24 47.77 49.30
#